data_AF-X5DGN6-F1
#
_entry.id   AF-X5DGN6-F1
#
_cell.length_a   1.000
_cell.length_b   1.000
_cell.length_c   1.000
_cell.angle_alpha   90.00
_cell.angle_beta   90.00
_cell.angle_gamma   90.00
#
_symmetry.space_group_name_H-M   'P 1'
#
loop_
_entity.id
_entity.type
_entity.pdbx_description
1 polymer ?
#
loop_
_entity_poly.entity_id
_entity_poly.type
_entity_poly.pdbx_seq_one_letter_code
_entity_poly.pdbx_strand_id
1 'polypeptide(L)'
;MSRYRNPRVKKTEAVRVRFTPLEKKLLRDRCKKEGYKNLSNFFRAKVMRHREIKKIEVSSEFTSLIKRLDFNLNKIGVNLNQVAKQINSKKNNELTATDRHTLDKVQQELKQCFSSLQKYMDIIR
;
A
#
# COMPACT_ATOMS: atom_id res chain seq x y z
N MET A 1 27.17 -3.05 -23.13
CA MET A 1 27.47 -3.23 -21.68
C MET A 1 27.84 -4.69 -21.41
N SER A 2 29.14 -4.93 -21.25
CA SER A 2 29.75 -6.25 -21.14
C SER A 2 29.35 -6.96 -19.84
N ARG A 3 28.89 -8.22 -19.94
CA ARG A 3 28.59 -9.07 -18.79
C ARG A 3 29.92 -9.47 -18.16
N TYR A 4 30.26 -8.85 -17.03
CA TYR A 4 31.43 -9.24 -16.23
C TYR A 4 31.23 -10.67 -15.70
N ARG A 5 31.68 -11.67 -16.47
CA ARG A 5 31.71 -13.08 -16.09
C ARG A 5 33.08 -13.33 -15.48
N ASN A 6 33.25 -12.96 -14.20
CA ASN A 6 34.49 -13.20 -13.48
C ASN A 6 34.76 -14.73 -13.44
N PRO A 7 35.91 -15.23 -13.94
CA PRO A 7 36.18 -16.65 -14.00
C PRO A 7 36.33 -17.27 -12.59
N ARG A 8 35.29 -18.03 -12.20
CA ARG A 8 35.33 -19.23 -11.35
C ARG A 8 36.14 -19.17 -10.03
N VAL A 9 35.72 -18.32 -9.09
CA VAL A 9 35.86 -18.71 -7.68
C VAL A 9 34.86 -19.85 -7.43
N LYS A 10 35.36 -21.08 -7.25
CA LYS A 10 34.51 -22.21 -6.84
C LYS A 10 33.93 -21.89 -5.48
N LYS A 11 32.62 -22.10 -5.33
CA LYS A 11 31.91 -21.92 -4.06
C LYS A 11 32.17 -23.19 -3.24
N THR A 12 33.15 -23.15 -2.35
CA THR A 12 33.58 -24.29 -1.50
C THR A 12 32.80 -24.37 -0.21
N GLU A 13 32.41 -23.22 0.34
CA GLU A 13 31.74 -23.15 1.65
C GLU A 13 30.23 -23.43 1.56
N ALA A 14 29.73 -24.24 2.50
CA ALA A 14 28.33 -24.61 2.61
C ALA A 14 27.70 -24.05 3.88
N VAL A 15 26.45 -23.59 3.76
CA VAL A 15 25.62 -23.16 4.90
C VAL A 15 24.42 -24.09 5.01
N ARG A 16 24.22 -24.69 6.19
CA ARG A 16 23.06 -25.54 6.48
C ARG A 16 22.02 -24.75 7.27
N VAL A 17 20.83 -24.60 6.69
CA VAL A 17 19.68 -23.97 7.35
C VAL A 17 18.62 -25.04 7.59
N ARG A 18 18.11 -25.11 8.83
CA ARG A 18 17.03 -26.04 9.21
C ARG A 18 15.68 -25.38 8.95
N PHE A 19 14.75 -26.14 8.38
CA PHE A 19 13.38 -25.72 8.08
C PHE A 19 12.42 -26.83 8.48
N THR A 20 11.22 -26.45 8.89
CA THR A 20 10.07 -27.36 8.93
C THR A 20 9.70 -27.80 7.50
N PRO A 21 8.93 -28.91 7.33
CA PRO A 21 8.49 -29.36 6.02
C PRO A 21 7.70 -28.29 5.24
N LEU A 22 6.84 -27.53 5.95
CA LEU A 22 6.03 -26.46 5.37
C LEU A 22 6.90 -25.31 4.86
N GLU A 23 7.83 -24.82 5.68
CA GLU A 23 8.75 -23.74 5.30
C GLU A 23 9.58 -24.12 4.08
N LYS A 24 10.06 -25.38 4.04
CA LYS A 24 10.82 -25.89 2.90
C LYS A 24 9.98 -25.92 1.62
N LYS A 25 8.69 -26.28 1.72
CA LYS A 25 7.76 -26.26 0.58
C LYS A 25 7.55 -24.83 0.09
N LEU A 26 7.20 -23.90 0.98
CA LEU A 26 7.00 -22.49 0.66
C LEU A 26 8.23 -21.86 0.00
N LEU A 27 9.42 -22.19 0.50
CA LEU A 27 10.68 -21.72 -0.06
C LEU A 27 10.90 -22.21 -1.50
N ARG A 28 10.59 -23.49 -1.77
CA ARG A 28 10.68 -24.07 -3.12
C ARG A 28 9.69 -23.46 -4.09
N ASP A 29 8.45 -23.27 -3.66
CA ASP A 29 7.41 -22.70 -4.50
C ASP A 29 7.76 -21.26 -4.86
N ARG A 30 8.24 -20.48 -3.89
CA ARG A 30 8.73 -19.12 -4.12
C ARG A 30 9.93 -19.07 -5.07
N CYS A 31 10.89 -19.97 -4.90
CA CYS A 31 12.04 -20.09 -5.80
C CYS A 31 11.62 -20.32 -7.26
N LYS A 32 10.64 -21.20 -7.49
CA LYS A 32 10.09 -21.48 -8.82
C LYS A 32 9.32 -20.28 -9.36
N LYS A 33 8.42 -19.71 -8.56
CA LYS A 33 7.59 -18.55 -8.93
C LYS A 33 8.42 -17.36 -9.36
N GLU A 34 9.56 -17.12 -8.71
CA GLU A 34 10.46 -16.01 -9.03
C GLU A 34 11.51 -16.35 -10.12
N GLY A 35 11.39 -17.53 -10.78
CA GLY A 35 12.19 -17.87 -11.97
C GLY A 35 13.62 -18.34 -11.70
N TYR A 36 13.95 -18.76 -10.47
CA TYR A 36 15.30 -19.22 -10.14
C TYR A 36 15.50 -20.70 -10.45
N LYS A 37 16.63 -21.02 -11.10
CA LYS A 37 17.01 -22.39 -11.47
C LYS A 37 17.16 -23.34 -10.28
N ASN A 38 17.62 -22.84 -9.13
CA ASN A 38 17.78 -23.63 -7.91
C ASN A 38 17.76 -22.75 -6.65
N LEU A 39 17.52 -23.39 -5.51
CA LEU A 39 17.47 -22.73 -4.20
C LEU A 39 18.76 -21.99 -3.85
N SER A 40 19.92 -22.49 -4.28
CA SER A 40 21.20 -21.84 -3.99
C SER A 40 21.38 -20.52 -4.75
N ASN A 41 20.82 -20.39 -5.96
CA ASN A 41 20.79 -19.13 -6.70
C ASN A 41 19.76 -18.17 -6.10
N PHE A 42 18.58 -18.69 -5.73
CA PHE A 42 17.55 -17.92 -5.06
C PHE A 42 18.05 -17.33 -3.73
N PHE A 43 18.64 -18.15 -2.87
CA PHE A 43 19.15 -17.73 -1.56
C PHE A 43 20.23 -16.65 -1.70
N ARG A 44 21.22 -16.84 -2.57
CA ARG A 44 22.25 -15.82 -2.81
C ARG A 44 21.67 -14.54 -3.41
N ALA A 45 20.71 -14.64 -4.33
CA ALA A 45 20.05 -13.46 -4.87
C ALA A 45 19.18 -12.72 -3.85
N LYS A 46 18.75 -13.37 -2.77
CA LYS A 46 17.96 -12.74 -1.71
C LYS A 46 18.79 -12.22 -0.55
N VAL A 47 19.87 -12.91 -0.21
CA VAL A 47 20.73 -12.61 0.96
C VAL A 47 21.96 -11.79 0.58
N MET A 48 22.56 -12.04 -0.59
CA MET A 48 23.84 -11.44 -1.00
C MET A 48 23.69 -10.28 -1.99
N ARG A 49 22.62 -10.24 -2.79
CA ARG A 49 22.28 -8.98 -3.46
C ARG A 49 21.84 -8.04 -2.36
N HIS A 50 22.64 -7.01 -2.09
CA HIS A 50 22.23 -5.87 -1.29
C HIS A 50 20.83 -5.46 -1.79
N ARG A 51 19.80 -5.77 -1.00
CA ARG A 51 18.58 -5.00 -1.11
C ARG A 51 19.00 -3.65 -0.57
N GLU A 52 19.05 -2.65 -1.44
CA GLU A 52 18.77 -1.30 -0.98
C GLU A 52 17.37 -1.40 -0.36
N ILE A 53 17.31 -1.62 0.96
CA ILE A 53 16.10 -1.36 1.71
C ILE A 53 15.99 0.16 1.65
N LYS A 54 15.38 0.66 0.58
CA LYS A 54 14.97 2.04 0.49
C LYS A 54 13.84 2.19 1.49
N LYS A 55 14.21 2.53 2.72
CA LYS A 55 13.25 3.03 3.69
C LYS A 55 12.71 4.31 3.07
N ILE A 56 11.47 4.27 2.61
CA ILE A 56 10.78 5.45 2.12
C ILE A 56 10.48 6.29 3.36
N GLU A 57 11.38 7.21 3.68
CA GLU A 57 11.17 8.20 4.72
C GLU A 57 10.30 9.30 4.12
N VAL A 58 9.01 9.25 4.47
CA VAL A 58 8.07 10.33 4.19
C VAL A 58 8.25 11.42 5.23
N SER A 59 8.14 12.67 4.82
CA SER A 59 8.24 13.80 5.75
C SER A 59 7.12 13.75 6.79
N SER A 60 7.35 14.37 7.95
CA SER A 60 6.34 14.50 9.01
C SER A 60 5.11 15.26 8.52
N GLU A 61 5.29 16.23 7.63
CA GLU A 61 4.23 17.00 6.99
C GLU A 61 3.35 16.11 6.11
N PHE A 62 3.97 15.24 5.29
CA PHE A 62 3.24 14.27 4.47
C PHE A 62 2.45 13.29 5.33
N THR A 63 3.07 12.78 6.41
CA THR A 63 2.40 11.85 7.33
C THR A 63 1.20 12.51 8.01
N SER A 64 1.33 13.76 8.46
CA SER A 64 0.26 14.55 9.07
C SER A 64 -0.88 14.82 8.08
N LEU A 65 -0.53 15.15 6.83
CA LEU A 65 -1.50 15.35 5.75
C LEU A 65 -2.33 14.09 5.50
N ILE A 66 -1.69 12.93 5.33
CA ILE A 66 -2.39 11.67 5.08
C ILE A 66 -3.33 11.33 6.24
N LYS A 67 -2.90 11.50 7.49
CA LYS A 67 -3.76 11.30 8.66
C LYS A 67 -4.97 12.24 8.67
N ARG A 68 -4.78 13.51 8.31
CA ARG A 68 -5.88 14.47 8.22
C ARG A 68 -6.85 14.12 7.09
N LEU A 69 -6.35 13.64 5.95
CA LEU A 69 -7.18 13.17 4.86
C LEU A 69 -8.03 11.96 5.28
N ASP A 70 -7.42 10.99 5.94
CA ASP A 70 -8.12 9.80 6.46
C ASP A 70 -9.22 10.19 7.47
N PHE A 71 -8.91 11.12 8.38
CA PHE A 71 -9.90 11.67 9.30
C PHE A 71 -11.08 12.35 8.58
N ASN A 72 -10.81 13.18 7.58
CA ASN A 72 -11.85 13.87 6.82
C ASN A 72 -12.71 12.89 6.01
N LEU A 73 -12.12 11.87 5.40
CA LEU A 73 -12.86 10.81 4.69
C LEU A 73 -13.77 10.03 5.65
N ASN A 74 -13.30 9.72 6.85
CA ASN A 74 -14.11 9.07 7.88
C ASN A 74 -15.30 9.95 8.30
N LYS A 75 -15.10 11.26 8.48
CA LYS A 75 -16.20 12.22 8.77
C LYS A 75 -17.24 12.24 7.65
N ILE A 76 -16.80 12.31 6.40
CA ILE A 76 -17.67 12.25 5.22
C ILE A 76 -18.49 10.95 5.22
N GLY A 77 -17.85 9.80 5.44
CA GLY A 77 -18.52 8.51 5.50
C GLY A 77 -19.58 8.43 6.61
N VAL A 78 -19.28 8.97 7.79
CA VAL A 78 -20.25 9.06 8.90
C VAL A 78 -21.45 9.93 8.52
N ASN A 79 -21.24 11.10 7.93
CA ASN A 79 -22.33 12.01 7.53
C ASN A 79 -23.22 11.36 6.45
N LEU A 80 -22.63 10.71 5.45
CA LEU A 80 -23.37 9.98 4.42
C LEU A 80 -24.19 8.83 5.01
N ASN A 81 -23.61 8.09 5.96
CA ASN A 81 -24.32 7.01 6.65
C ASN A 81 -25.51 7.54 7.48
N GLN A 82 -25.39 8.72 8.07
CA GLN A 82 -26.50 9.36 8.79
C GLN A 82 -27.63 9.73 7.83
N VAL A 83 -27.32 10.34 6.68
CA VAL A 83 -28.32 10.67 5.64
C VAL A 83 -28.99 9.39 5.13
N ALA A 84 -28.22 8.35 4.83
CA ALA A 84 -28.76 7.07 4.37
C ALA A 84 -29.72 6.44 5.40
N LYS A 85 -29.37 6.44 6.69
CA LYS A 85 -30.25 5.97 7.75
C LYS A 85 -31.53 6.80 7.85
N GLN A 86 -31.44 8.12 7.73
CA GLN A 86 -32.63 8.98 7.76
C GLN A 86 -33.57 8.70 6.58
N ILE A 87 -33.04 8.59 5.35
CA ILE A 87 -33.84 8.25 4.17
C ILE A 87 -34.51 6.89 4.37
N ASN A 88 -33.74 5.86 4.75
CA ASN A 88 -34.26 4.51 4.95
C ASN A 88 -35.31 4.40 6.07
N SER A 89 -35.29 5.32 7.03
CA SER A 89 -36.28 5.38 8.11
C SER A 89 -37.62 6.02 7.72
N LYS A 90 -37.65 6.77 6.59
CA LYS A 90 -38.85 7.47 6.11
C LYS A 90 -39.58 6.62 5.06
N LYS A 91 -40.89 6.39 5.24
CA LYS A 91 -41.72 5.59 4.32
C LYS A 91 -41.78 6.13 2.87
N ASN A 92 -41.50 7.41 2.66
CA ASN A 92 -41.67 8.07 1.35
C ASN A 92 -40.32 8.40 0.66
N ASN A 93 -39.17 8.02 1.22
CA ASN A 93 -37.83 8.31 0.68
C ASN A 93 -37.54 9.79 0.35
N GLU A 94 -38.27 10.74 0.93
CA GLU A 94 -38.11 12.16 0.63
C GLU A 94 -36.90 12.77 1.36
N LEU A 95 -36.07 13.49 0.61
CA LEU A 95 -34.95 14.28 1.13
C LEU A 95 -35.46 15.54 1.81
N THR A 96 -35.22 15.64 3.12
CA THR A 96 -35.53 16.85 3.89
C THR A 96 -34.53 17.96 3.61
N ALA A 97 -34.86 19.20 4.01
CA ALA A 97 -33.92 20.32 3.96
C ALA A 97 -32.62 20.01 4.71
N THR A 98 -32.70 19.29 5.83
CA THR A 98 -31.55 18.85 6.63
C THR A 98 -30.68 17.83 5.90
N ASP A 99 -31.30 16.87 5.19
CA ASP A 99 -30.57 15.88 4.38
C ASP A 99 -29.80 16.57 3.24
N ARG A 100 -30.45 17.54 2.56
CA ARG A 100 -29.83 18.35 1.50
C ARG A 100 -28.66 19.17 2.02
N HIS A 101 -28.83 19.85 3.15
CA HIS A 101 -27.75 20.61 3.79
C HIS A 101 -26.57 19.71 4.18
N THR A 102 -26.85 18.50 4.67
CA THR A 102 -25.80 17.52 5.01
C THR A 102 -25.06 17.05 3.75
N LEU A 103 -25.77 16.80 2.65
CA LEU A 103 -25.18 16.43 1.36
C LEU A 103 -24.31 17.55 0.78
N ASP A 104 -24.77 18.80 0.86
CA ASP A 104 -24.00 19.97 0.40
C ASP A 104 -22.69 20.12 1.19
N LYS A 105 -22.77 19.92 2.51
CA LYS A 105 -21.58 19.94 3.39
C LYS A 105 -20.60 18.82 3.03
N VAL A 106 -21.10 17.59 2.81
CA VAL A 106 -20.28 16.46 2.36
C VAL A 106 -19.62 16.76 1.01
N GLN A 107 -20.35 17.34 0.07
CA GLN A 107 -19.80 17.71 -1.24
C GLN A 107 -18.68 18.75 -1.11
N GLN A 108 -18.85 19.73 -0.22
CA GLN A 108 -17.82 20.75 0.04
C GLN A 108 -16.57 20.15 0.69
N GLU A 109 -16.73 19.27 1.68
CA GLU A 109 -15.63 18.56 2.34
C GLU A 109 -14.86 17.67 1.34
N LEU A 110 -15.57 16.97 0.44
CA LEU A 110 -14.96 16.18 -0.64
C LEU A 110 -14.14 17.05 -1.61
N LYS A 111 -14.67 18.20 -2.03
CA LYS A 111 -13.95 19.15 -2.90
C LYS A 111 -12.67 19.66 -2.23
N GLN A 112 -12.70 19.94 -0.93
CA GLN A 112 -11.53 20.39 -0.18
C GLN A 112 -10.48 19.29 -0.04
N CYS A 113 -10.89 18.05 0.24
CA CYS A 113 -10.00 16.88 0.25
C CYS A 113 -9.32 16.70 -1.12
N PHE A 114 -10.09 16.76 -2.21
CA PHE A 114 -9.57 16.60 -3.55
C PHE A 114 -8.58 17.72 -3.92
N SER A 115 -8.91 18.97 -3.61
CA SER A 115 -8.01 20.12 -3.87
C SER A 115 -6.69 20.01 -3.11
N SER A 116 -6.75 19.49 -1.87
CA SER A 116 -5.56 19.24 -1.07
C SER A 116 -4.69 18.15 -1.71
N LEU A 117 -5.28 17.03 -2.11
CA LEU A 117 -4.57 15.93 -2.80
C LEU A 117 -3.94 16.39 -4.12
N GLN A 118 -4.69 17.13 -4.93
CA GLN A 118 -4.24 17.67 -6.21
C GLN A 118 -2.98 18.53 -6.05
N LYS A 119 -2.97 19.44 -5.06
CA LYS A 119 -1.81 20.30 -4.77
C LYS A 119 -0.52 19.51 -4.53
N TYR A 120 -0.59 18.36 -3.85
CA TYR A 120 0.60 17.53 -3.60
C TYR A 120 0.96 16.62 -4.77
N MET A 121 -0.03 16.17 -5.55
CA MET A 121 0.21 15.43 -6.80
C MET A 121 0.93 16.30 -7.84
N ASP A 122 0.59 17.58 -7.92
CA ASP A 122 1.20 18.53 -8.85
C ASP A 122 2.67 18.84 -8.49
N ILE A 123 3.08 18.66 -7.22
CA ILE A 123 4.48 18.81 -6.77
C ILE A 123 5.35 17.63 -7.22
N ILE A 124 4.74 16.47 -7.52
CA ILE A 124 5.45 15.23 -7.90
C ILE A 124 5.67 15.16 -9.43
N ARG A 125 5.10 16.08 -10.22
CA ARG A 125 5.23 16.12 -11.68
C ARG A 125 6.50 16.83 -12.16
#